data_AF-A0A7S3EV68-F1
#
_entry.id   AF-A0A7S3EV68-F1
#
_cell.length_a   1.000
_cell.length_b   1.000
_cell.length_c   1.000
_cell.angle_alpha   90.00
_cell.angle_beta   90.00
_cell.angle_gamma   90.00
#
_symmetry.space_group_name_H-M   'P 1'
#
loop_
_entity.id
_entity.type
_entity.pdbx_description
1 polymer ?
#
loop_
_entity_poly.entity_id
_entity_poly.type
_entity_poly.pdbx_seq_one_letter_code
_entity_poly.pdbx_strand_id
1 'polypeptide(L)'
;APSIVPHQSLSLFVMLHRASVWPDPVAKAAYFNQTNPIYLLSPPRAQAASPLPLLPLRPRGTGHREQDVPGLLDALSSLRASVIARFVVLGGTLKAEDKTHSRALNGRDCIAQKKQCLGDNQDTNYISSLPTSLEPDEAYTVIGSNCVANGKCTYSNIGLYEARFKATNVSVDFRKFAGSASFYSPTLPADLAARLFAYTIARDCTPYGPFCIELPVSAAPHDWFFIYRTYLEPATKTGPALDELILPSTLKFSGARPRAALSRSSPALER
;
A
#
# COMPACT_ATOMS: atom_id res chain seq x y z
N ALA A 1 -22.08 -36.69 36.96
CA ALA A 1 -22.06 -36.16 35.57
C ALA A 1 -21.36 -34.81 35.60
N PRO A 2 -20.35 -34.55 34.76
CA PRO A 2 -19.71 -33.25 34.72
C PRO A 2 -20.69 -32.24 34.12
N SER A 3 -20.84 -31.11 34.81
CA SER A 3 -21.62 -29.95 34.40
C SER A 3 -21.04 -29.40 33.09
N ILE A 4 -21.83 -29.45 32.02
CA ILE A 4 -21.54 -28.70 30.80
C ILE A 4 -21.84 -27.25 31.14
N VAL A 5 -20.80 -26.49 31.49
CA VAL A 5 -20.86 -25.03 31.49
C VAL A 5 -21.16 -24.62 30.06
N PRO A 6 -22.29 -23.95 29.76
CA PRO A 6 -22.54 -23.48 28.41
C PRO A 6 -21.44 -22.47 28.10
N HIS A 7 -20.67 -22.71 27.03
CA HIS A 7 -19.75 -21.73 26.47
C HIS A 7 -20.54 -20.43 26.33
N GLN A 8 -20.23 -19.42 27.16
CA GLN A 8 -20.71 -18.07 26.91
C GLN A 8 -20.26 -17.73 25.49
N SER A 9 -21.22 -17.51 24.60
CA SER A 9 -20.96 -17.14 23.23
C SER A 9 -20.29 -15.78 23.24
N LEU A 10 -18.95 -15.77 23.28
CA LEU A 10 -18.13 -14.58 23.13
C LEU A 10 -18.51 -13.93 21.81
N SER A 11 -19.18 -12.80 21.88
CA SER A 11 -19.46 -11.96 20.71
C SER A 11 -18.23 -11.10 20.46
N LEU A 12 -17.47 -11.44 19.42
CA LEU A 12 -16.33 -10.64 19.00
C LEU A 12 -16.83 -9.42 18.21
N PHE A 13 -16.66 -8.22 18.79
CA PHE A 13 -16.86 -6.97 18.07
C PHE A 13 -15.51 -6.42 17.63
N VAL A 14 -15.36 -6.17 16.33
CA VAL A 14 -14.13 -5.59 15.76
C VAL A 14 -14.42 -4.16 15.33
N MET A 15 -13.73 -3.19 15.95
CA MET A 15 -13.69 -1.81 15.49
C MET A 15 -12.39 -1.57 14.73
N LEU A 16 -12.48 -1.33 13.42
CA LEU A 16 -11.34 -0.95 12.59
C LEU A 16 -11.29 0.58 12.48
N HIS A 17 -10.36 1.21 13.20
CA HIS A 17 -10.10 2.64 13.09
C HIS A 17 -8.68 2.87 12.54
N ARG A 18 -8.54 3.82 11.61
CA ARG A 18 -7.24 4.18 11.04
C ARG A 18 -6.95 5.64 11.35
N ALA A 19 -6.06 5.86 12.31
CA ALA A 19 -5.52 7.17 12.61
C ALA A 19 -4.16 7.30 11.91
N SER A 20 -4.17 7.95 10.76
CA SER A 20 -2.97 8.26 9.98
C SER A 20 -2.95 9.75 9.71
N VAL A 21 -1.79 10.29 9.29
CA VAL A 21 -1.60 11.72 9.05
C VAL A 21 -1.55 12.54 10.33
N TRP A 22 -0.34 12.93 10.72
CA TRP A 22 -0.13 13.79 11.88
C TRP A 22 0.80 14.92 11.47
N PRO A 23 0.33 16.17 11.37
CA PRO A 23 1.20 17.31 11.12
C PRO A 23 2.06 17.64 12.36
N ASP A 24 1.57 17.28 13.54
CA ASP A 24 2.22 17.52 14.83
C ASP A 24 2.48 16.18 15.56
N PRO A 25 3.75 15.85 15.88
CA PRO A 25 4.08 14.65 16.63
C PRO A 25 3.52 14.66 18.06
N VAL A 26 3.29 15.84 18.66
CA VAL A 26 2.69 15.97 20.00
C VAL A 26 1.22 15.59 19.94
N ALA A 27 0.44 16.13 18.99
CA ALA A 27 -0.94 15.72 18.75
C ALA A 27 -1.08 14.22 18.47
N LYS A 28 -0.14 13.63 17.71
CA LYS A 28 -0.09 12.17 17.49
C LYS A 28 0.03 11.43 18.81
N ALA A 29 1.02 11.79 19.63
CA ALA A 29 1.25 11.14 20.91
C ALA A 29 0.03 11.28 21.84
N ALA A 30 -0.56 12.48 21.89
CA ALA A 30 -1.76 12.74 22.67
C ALA A 30 -2.94 11.85 22.23
N TYR A 31 -3.18 11.72 20.92
CA TYR A 31 -4.25 10.86 20.41
C TYR A 31 -4.05 9.38 20.77
N PHE A 32 -2.81 8.86 20.72
CA PHE A 32 -2.56 7.45 21.09
C PHE A 32 -2.50 7.22 22.61
N ASN A 33 -2.24 8.26 23.41
CA ASN A 33 -2.27 8.20 24.87
C ASN A 33 -3.66 8.40 25.47
N GLN A 34 -4.67 8.70 24.64
CA GLN A 34 -6.03 8.92 25.14
C GLN A 34 -6.72 7.60 25.51
N THR A 35 -7.57 7.66 26.54
CA THR A 35 -8.48 6.57 26.90
C THR A 35 -9.87 6.91 26.35
N ASN A 36 -10.33 6.20 25.33
CA ASN A 36 -11.67 6.38 24.77
C ASN A 36 -12.64 5.38 25.41
N PRO A 37 -13.70 5.84 26.11
CA PRO A 37 -14.72 4.93 26.60
C PRO A 37 -15.49 4.29 25.43
N ILE A 38 -15.66 2.98 25.46
CA ILE A 38 -16.52 2.24 24.54
C ILE A 38 -17.83 1.97 25.25
N TYR A 39 -18.92 2.54 24.74
CA TYR A 39 -20.27 2.31 25.27
C TYR A 39 -20.96 1.23 24.45
N LEU A 40 -21.30 0.11 25.10
CA LEU A 40 -22.15 -0.92 24.50
C LEU A 40 -23.61 -0.60 24.84
N LEU A 41 -24.37 -0.17 23.84
CA LEU A 41 -25.79 0.14 24.00
C LEU A 41 -26.62 -1.10 23.63
N SER A 42 -27.36 -1.65 24.59
CA SER A 42 -28.32 -2.72 24.35
C SER A 42 -29.72 -2.12 24.15
N PRO A 43 -30.34 -2.24 22.96
CA PRO A 43 -31.69 -1.73 22.77
C PRO A 43 -32.70 -2.52 23.62
N PRO A 44 -33.82 -1.90 24.04
CA PRO A 44 -34.88 -2.60 24.76
C PRO A 44 -35.42 -3.79 23.96
N ARG A 45 -35.57 -4.95 24.60
CA ARG A 45 -36.05 -6.21 23.95
C ARG A 45 -37.41 -6.08 23.25
N ALA A 46 -38.25 -5.15 23.69
CA ALA A 46 -39.61 -4.97 23.20
C ALA A 46 -39.75 -3.91 22.09
N GLN A 47 -38.64 -3.38 21.57
CA GLN A 47 -38.70 -2.37 20.52
C GLN A 47 -38.97 -3.00 19.15
N ALA A 48 -39.99 -2.51 18.46
CA ALA A 48 -40.25 -2.90 17.07
C ALA A 48 -39.05 -2.54 16.19
N ALA A 49 -38.69 -3.43 15.27
CA ALA A 49 -37.61 -3.17 14.32
C ALA A 49 -37.95 -1.96 13.44
N SER A 50 -37.11 -0.92 13.51
CA SER A 50 -37.21 0.27 12.67
C SER A 50 -35.87 0.49 11.95
N PRO A 51 -35.49 -0.39 11.01
CA PRO A 51 -34.21 -0.29 10.33
C PRO A 51 -34.14 1.00 9.50
N LEU A 52 -32.95 1.61 9.47
CA LEU A 52 -32.69 2.72 8.55
C LEU A 52 -32.86 2.23 7.10
N PRO A 53 -33.38 3.08 6.18
CA PRO A 53 -33.52 2.70 4.79
C PRO A 53 -32.14 2.44 4.17
N LEU A 54 -32.09 1.49 3.23
CA LEU A 54 -30.89 1.25 2.44
C LEU A 54 -30.68 2.43 1.49
N LEU A 55 -29.55 3.12 1.66
CA LEU A 55 -29.15 4.18 0.73
C LEU A 55 -28.70 3.56 -0.60
N PRO A 56 -29.04 4.20 -1.75
CA PRO A 56 -28.55 3.74 -3.04
C PRO A 56 -27.03 3.82 -3.11
N LEU A 57 -26.40 2.85 -3.79
CA LEU A 57 -24.97 2.89 -4.04
C LEU A 57 -24.62 3.99 -5.05
N ARG A 58 -23.52 4.69 -4.78
CA ARG A 58 -22.94 5.60 -5.77
C ARG A 58 -22.18 4.78 -6.82
N PRO A 59 -22.33 5.09 -8.12
CA PRO A 59 -21.53 4.45 -9.15
C PRO A 59 -20.06 4.82 -8.96
N ARG A 60 -19.16 3.88 -9.28
CA ARG A 60 -17.72 4.14 -9.34
C ARG A 60 -17.36 4.67 -10.71
N GLY A 61 -16.39 5.58 -10.76
CA GLY A 61 -15.80 6.07 -11.98
C GLY A 61 -16.56 7.19 -12.68
N THR A 62 -15.87 7.82 -13.62
CA THR A 62 -16.31 9.04 -14.32
C THR A 62 -16.28 8.92 -15.83
N GLY A 63 -15.81 7.78 -16.35
CA GLY A 63 -15.43 7.59 -17.76
C GLY A 63 -14.04 8.13 -18.10
N HIS A 64 -13.38 8.86 -17.19
CA HIS A 64 -12.05 9.41 -17.43
C HIS A 64 -10.97 8.48 -16.89
N ARG A 65 -10.12 7.97 -17.78
CA ARG A 65 -9.12 6.96 -17.44
C ARG A 65 -7.74 7.59 -17.40
N GLU A 66 -6.88 7.14 -16.48
CA GLU A 66 -5.51 7.64 -16.39
C GLU A 66 -4.71 7.36 -17.67
N GLN A 67 -4.99 6.26 -18.37
CA GLN A 67 -4.37 5.94 -19.66
C GLN A 67 -4.68 6.95 -20.77
N ASP A 68 -5.74 7.76 -20.63
CA ASP A 68 -6.10 8.78 -21.61
C ASP A 68 -5.35 10.11 -21.37
N VAL A 69 -4.59 10.23 -20.27
CA VAL A 69 -3.73 11.40 -20.01
C VAL A 69 -2.55 11.39 -21.00
N PRO A 70 -2.41 12.42 -21.87
CA PRO A 70 -1.38 12.44 -22.91
C PRO A 70 0.03 12.22 -22.36
N GLY A 71 0.76 11.27 -22.94
CA GLY A 71 2.15 10.97 -22.58
C GLY A 71 2.35 10.25 -21.24
N LEU A 72 1.30 9.97 -20.45
CA LEU A 72 1.47 9.37 -19.12
C LEU A 72 2.00 7.92 -19.18
N LEU A 73 1.51 7.11 -20.13
CA LEU A 73 1.98 5.74 -20.32
C LEU A 73 3.44 5.68 -20.83
N ASP A 74 3.80 6.60 -21.72
CA ASP A 74 5.17 6.73 -22.22
C ASP A 74 6.11 7.17 -21.09
N ALA A 75 5.70 8.16 -20.30
CA ALA A 75 6.45 8.60 -19.13
C ALA A 75 6.61 7.49 -18.07
N LEU A 76 5.58 6.67 -17.83
CA LEU A 76 5.69 5.50 -16.95
C LEU A 76 6.68 4.47 -17.51
N SER A 77 6.69 4.27 -18.83
CA SER A 77 7.63 3.38 -19.51
C SER A 77 9.08 3.89 -19.42
N SER A 78 9.28 5.20 -19.59
CA SER A 78 10.58 5.87 -19.38
C SER A 78 11.02 5.78 -17.91
N LEU A 79 10.11 6.01 -16.96
CA LEU A 79 10.40 5.86 -15.53
C LEU A 79 10.87 4.44 -15.21
N ARG A 80 10.17 3.42 -15.73
CA ARG A 80 10.57 2.01 -15.60
C ARG A 80 11.99 1.78 -16.09
N ALA A 81 12.33 2.28 -17.29
CA ALA A 81 13.66 2.13 -17.87
C ALA A 81 14.73 2.82 -17.00
N SER A 82 14.46 4.02 -16.51
CA SER A 82 15.38 4.78 -15.65
C SER A 82 15.61 4.12 -14.29
N VAL A 83 14.56 3.53 -13.69
CA VAL A 83 14.71 2.72 -12.46
C VAL A 83 15.65 1.54 -12.71
N ILE A 84 15.45 0.79 -13.79
CA ILE A 84 16.31 -0.35 -14.14
C ILE A 84 17.76 0.12 -14.34
N ALA A 85 17.98 1.19 -15.10
CA ALA A 85 19.31 1.73 -15.36
C ALA A 85 20.02 2.17 -14.05
N ARG A 86 19.30 2.81 -13.13
CA ARG A 86 19.83 3.19 -11.81
C ARG A 86 20.30 1.96 -11.03
N PHE A 87 19.50 0.89 -11.01
CA PHE A 87 19.87 -0.34 -10.32
C PHE A 87 21.09 -1.02 -10.94
N VAL A 88 21.23 -1.00 -12.27
CA VAL A 88 22.43 -1.50 -12.96
C VAL A 88 23.69 -0.71 -12.54
N VAL A 89 23.60 0.61 -12.40
CA VAL A 89 24.72 1.44 -11.91
C VAL A 89 25.11 1.06 -10.47
N LEU A 90 24.15 0.64 -9.65
CA LEU A 90 24.35 0.10 -8.30
C LEU A 90 24.82 -1.36 -8.30
N GLY A 91 25.19 -1.94 -9.45
CA GLY A 91 25.61 -3.34 -9.55
C GLY A 91 24.46 -4.36 -9.49
N GLY A 92 23.22 -3.89 -9.46
CA GLY A 92 22.03 -4.74 -9.42
C GLY A 92 21.62 -5.29 -10.79
N THR A 93 20.84 -6.37 -10.79
CA THR A 93 20.23 -6.95 -11.99
C THR A 93 18.73 -7.13 -11.77
N LEU A 94 17.92 -6.81 -12.79
CA LEU A 94 16.47 -7.06 -12.76
C LEU A 94 16.21 -8.58 -12.76
N LYS A 95 15.49 -9.06 -11.74
CA LYS A 95 15.14 -10.47 -11.55
C LYS A 95 13.73 -10.79 -12.00
N ALA A 96 12.79 -9.89 -11.70
CA ALA A 96 11.39 -10.07 -12.03
C ALA A 96 10.69 -8.71 -12.17
N GLU A 97 9.63 -8.69 -12.98
CA GLU A 97 8.62 -7.65 -12.95
C GLU A 97 7.26 -8.31 -12.76
N ASP A 98 6.52 -7.88 -11.75
CA ASP A 98 5.19 -8.41 -11.47
C ASP A 98 4.13 -7.31 -11.58
N LYS A 99 2.97 -7.69 -12.11
CA LYS A 99 1.78 -6.84 -12.10
C LYS A 99 1.06 -7.02 -10.77
N THR A 100 0.47 -5.93 -10.29
CA THR A 100 -0.45 -6.00 -9.16
C THR A 100 -1.81 -6.53 -9.60
N HIS A 101 -2.58 -7.03 -8.64
CA HIS A 101 -3.92 -7.54 -8.85
C HIS A 101 -4.90 -6.92 -7.85
N SER A 102 -6.14 -6.71 -8.28
CA SER A 102 -7.21 -6.33 -7.37
C SER A 102 -7.60 -7.51 -6.49
N ARG A 103 -7.91 -7.24 -5.21
CA ARG A 103 -8.50 -8.24 -4.31
C ARG A 103 -9.98 -8.48 -4.57
N ALA A 104 -10.60 -7.75 -5.50
CA ALA A 104 -11.99 -7.91 -5.95
C ALA A 104 -13.00 -8.03 -4.78
N LEU A 105 -12.78 -7.26 -3.71
CA LEU A 105 -13.68 -7.23 -2.57
C LEU A 105 -14.89 -6.34 -2.89
N ASN A 106 -16.08 -6.77 -2.45
CA ASN A 106 -17.30 -5.98 -2.55
C ASN A 106 -18.12 -6.14 -1.26
N GLY A 107 -18.04 -5.16 -0.37
CA GLY A 107 -18.69 -5.20 0.94
C GLY A 107 -20.20 -5.47 0.88
N ARG A 108 -20.92 -5.03 -0.16
CA ARG A 108 -22.36 -5.27 -0.29
C ARG A 108 -22.65 -6.74 -0.60
N ASP A 109 -21.91 -7.33 -1.54
CA ASP A 109 -22.03 -8.74 -1.86
C ASP A 109 -21.64 -9.61 -0.66
N CYS A 110 -20.63 -9.18 0.08
CA CYS A 110 -20.19 -9.86 1.29
C CYS A 110 -21.24 -9.84 2.40
N ILE A 111 -21.91 -8.71 2.62
CA ILE A 111 -23.04 -8.62 3.56
C ILE A 111 -24.19 -9.53 3.10
N ALA A 112 -24.58 -9.45 1.83
CA ALA A 112 -25.67 -10.23 1.27
C ALA A 112 -25.40 -11.75 1.35
N GLN A 113 -24.16 -12.17 1.12
CA GLN A 113 -23.74 -13.57 1.10
C GLN A 113 -23.17 -14.04 2.45
N LYS A 114 -23.16 -13.20 3.48
CA LYS A 114 -22.56 -13.47 4.80
C LYS A 114 -21.09 -13.94 4.71
N LYS A 115 -20.33 -13.37 3.77
CA LYS A 115 -18.91 -13.67 3.55
C LYS A 115 -18.03 -12.69 4.32
N GLN A 116 -16.93 -13.20 4.88
CA GLN A 116 -15.90 -12.36 5.48
C GLN A 116 -15.10 -11.65 4.37
N CYS A 117 -15.16 -10.33 4.33
CA CYS A 117 -14.46 -9.49 3.36
C CYS A 117 -13.58 -8.42 4.00
N LEU A 118 -13.08 -8.70 5.21
CA LEU A 118 -12.04 -7.92 5.89
C LEU A 118 -12.40 -6.45 6.10
N GLY A 119 -13.68 -6.14 6.24
CA GLY A 119 -14.17 -4.77 6.40
C GLY A 119 -14.07 -3.93 5.12
N ASP A 120 -14.16 -4.56 3.94
CA ASP A 120 -14.25 -3.84 2.67
C ASP A 120 -15.37 -2.79 2.67
N ASN A 121 -15.05 -1.64 2.12
CA ASN A 121 -15.93 -0.49 1.98
C ASN A 121 -15.90 0.04 0.55
N GLN A 122 -17.00 0.69 0.14
CA GLN A 122 -17.15 1.16 -1.24
C GLN A 122 -16.22 2.33 -1.60
N ASP A 123 -15.53 2.93 -0.64
CA ASP A 123 -14.71 4.12 -0.87
C ASP A 123 -13.30 3.82 -1.41
N THR A 124 -12.92 2.55 -1.60
CA THR A 124 -11.54 2.19 -1.91
C THR A 124 -11.38 1.02 -2.86
N ASN A 125 -10.19 0.89 -3.44
CA ASN A 125 -9.71 -0.35 -4.06
C ASN A 125 -8.51 -0.89 -3.27
N TYR A 126 -8.43 -2.21 -3.16
CA TYR A 126 -7.28 -2.91 -2.57
C TYR A 126 -6.50 -3.64 -3.65
N ILE A 127 -5.38 -3.06 -4.08
CA ILE A 127 -4.53 -3.57 -5.16
C ILE A 127 -3.26 -4.14 -4.53
N SER A 128 -2.91 -5.39 -4.82
CA SER A 128 -1.81 -6.09 -4.13
C SER A 128 -0.73 -6.57 -5.10
N SER A 129 0.52 -6.52 -4.65
CA SER A 129 1.59 -7.31 -5.26
C SER A 129 1.47 -8.78 -4.85
N LEU A 130 2.19 -9.65 -5.56
CA LEU A 130 2.45 -11.00 -5.07
C LEU A 130 3.41 -10.92 -3.86
N PRO A 131 3.28 -11.83 -2.88
CA PRO A 131 4.31 -12.03 -1.86
C PRO A 131 5.62 -12.46 -2.50
N THR A 132 6.72 -11.85 -2.06
CA THR A 132 8.07 -12.21 -2.49
C THR A 132 9.04 -12.12 -1.32
N SER A 133 9.95 -13.09 -1.22
CA SER A 133 11.08 -12.97 -0.29
C SER A 133 11.96 -11.80 -0.71
N LEU A 134 12.59 -11.16 0.27
CA LEU A 134 13.60 -10.13 0.02
C LEU A 134 14.86 -10.48 0.79
N GLU A 135 15.87 -10.96 0.06
CA GLU A 135 17.20 -11.22 0.60
C GLU A 135 17.93 -9.91 0.97
N PRO A 136 18.99 -9.95 1.81
CA PRO A 136 19.72 -8.76 2.24
C PRO A 136 20.25 -7.85 1.13
N ASP A 137 20.56 -8.39 -0.04
CA ASP A 137 21.04 -7.64 -1.21
C ASP A 137 20.02 -7.54 -2.34
N GLU A 138 18.76 -7.84 -2.04
CA GLU A 138 17.63 -7.60 -2.92
C GLU A 138 16.85 -6.35 -2.53
N ALA A 139 16.22 -5.74 -3.54
CA ALA A 139 15.27 -4.67 -3.35
C ALA A 139 14.14 -4.80 -4.37
N TYR A 140 12.99 -4.22 -4.06
CA TYR A 140 11.92 -4.07 -5.04
C TYR A 140 11.52 -2.61 -5.17
N THR A 141 11.30 -2.16 -6.39
CA THR A 141 10.78 -0.81 -6.65
C THR A 141 9.36 -0.92 -7.15
N VAL A 142 8.44 -0.24 -6.46
CA VAL A 142 7.06 -0.04 -6.89
C VAL A 142 7.02 1.20 -7.76
N ILE A 143 6.52 1.08 -8.99
CA ILE A 143 6.26 2.20 -9.89
C ILE A 143 4.77 2.25 -10.23
N GLY A 144 4.21 3.45 -10.42
CA GLY A 144 2.80 3.59 -10.78
C GLY A 144 2.36 5.04 -10.97
N SER A 145 1.08 5.20 -11.27
CA SER A 145 0.40 6.49 -11.34
C SER A 145 0.04 7.01 -9.95
N ASN A 146 0.19 8.31 -9.73
CA ASN A 146 -0.31 8.96 -8.54
C ASN A 146 -1.78 9.36 -8.77
N CYS A 147 -2.72 8.51 -8.34
CA CYS A 147 -4.15 8.76 -8.56
C CYS A 147 -4.65 10.09 -7.98
N VAL A 148 -3.96 10.65 -6.96
CA VAL A 148 -4.32 11.97 -6.41
C VAL A 148 -3.95 13.07 -7.38
N ALA A 149 -2.73 13.03 -7.94
CA ALA A 149 -2.27 13.98 -8.94
C ALA A 149 -3.06 13.88 -10.25
N ASN A 150 -3.62 12.70 -10.55
CA ASN A 150 -4.52 12.49 -11.69
C ASN A 150 -5.99 12.82 -11.39
N GLY A 151 -6.33 13.24 -10.17
CA GLY A 151 -7.70 13.62 -9.79
C GLY A 151 -8.66 12.43 -9.64
N LYS A 152 -8.14 11.19 -9.62
CA LYS A 152 -8.91 9.95 -9.52
C LYS A 152 -9.18 9.52 -8.07
N CYS A 153 -8.43 10.04 -7.11
CA CYS A 153 -8.62 9.71 -5.69
C CYS A 153 -8.25 10.92 -4.82
N THR A 154 -8.79 11.04 -3.61
CA THR A 154 -8.39 12.08 -2.65
C THR A 154 -7.23 11.63 -1.76
N TYR A 155 -7.02 10.32 -1.66
CA TYR A 155 -5.94 9.74 -0.87
C TYR A 155 -5.50 8.42 -1.48
N SER A 156 -4.19 8.17 -1.46
CA SER A 156 -3.64 6.85 -1.75
C SER A 156 -2.45 6.53 -0.87
N ASN A 157 -2.20 5.24 -0.64
CA ASN A 157 -1.01 4.80 0.04
C ASN A 157 -0.54 3.41 -0.40
N ILE A 158 0.73 3.13 -0.11
CA ILE A 158 1.37 1.82 -0.14
C ILE A 158 1.52 1.38 1.32
N GLY A 159 0.85 0.31 1.71
CA GLY A 159 1.04 -0.33 3.01
C GLY A 159 1.81 -1.63 2.86
N LEU A 160 2.82 -1.87 3.71
CA LEU A 160 3.61 -3.09 3.69
C LEU A 160 3.06 -4.16 4.63
N TYR A 161 3.15 -5.40 4.18
CA TYR A 161 2.64 -6.58 4.86
C TYR A 161 3.66 -7.71 4.81
N GLU A 162 3.76 -8.44 5.92
CA GLU A 162 4.44 -9.73 5.96
C GLU A 162 3.47 -10.83 5.49
N ALA A 163 3.98 -11.83 4.78
CA ALA A 163 3.20 -13.01 4.43
C ALA A 163 2.68 -13.69 5.70
N ARG A 164 1.41 -14.11 5.64
CA ARG A 164 0.44 -14.30 6.75
C ARG A 164 -0.40 -13.08 7.11
N PHE A 165 -0.45 -12.07 6.25
CA PHE A 165 -1.34 -10.90 6.39
C PHE A 165 -1.11 -10.09 7.67
N LYS A 166 0.08 -10.19 8.25
CA LYS A 166 0.44 -9.42 9.43
C LYS A 166 0.69 -7.99 8.97
N ALA A 167 -0.24 -7.10 9.33
CA ALA A 167 -0.12 -5.69 9.03
C ALA A 167 1.10 -5.12 9.74
N THR A 168 1.90 -4.35 9.01
CA THR A 168 2.97 -3.54 9.62
C THR A 168 2.49 -2.12 9.85
N ASN A 169 3.24 -1.36 10.64
CA ASN A 169 3.08 0.09 10.75
C ASN A 169 3.77 0.85 9.61
N VAL A 170 4.37 0.14 8.65
CA VAL A 170 5.16 0.72 7.57
C VAL A 170 4.25 1.05 6.39
N SER A 171 4.16 2.34 6.07
CA SER A 171 3.40 2.82 4.92
C SER A 171 3.94 4.15 4.41
N VAL A 172 3.69 4.39 3.12
CA VAL A 172 3.96 5.66 2.45
C VAL A 172 2.69 6.08 1.74
N ASP A 173 2.27 7.32 1.96
CA ASP A 173 1.09 7.89 1.30
C ASP A 173 1.46 8.90 0.21
N PHE A 174 0.44 9.30 -0.55
CA PHE A 174 0.57 10.14 -1.73
C PHE A 174 1.37 11.43 -1.54
N ARG A 175 1.42 12.01 -0.34
CA ARG A 175 2.16 13.26 -0.09
C ARG A 175 3.66 13.06 -0.15
N LYS A 176 4.11 11.84 0.12
CA LYS A 176 5.51 11.45 -0.01
C LYS A 176 5.88 11.07 -1.46
N PHE A 177 4.90 10.87 -2.35
CA PHE A 177 5.16 10.53 -3.76
C PHE A 177 5.81 11.68 -4.53
N ALA A 178 5.61 12.92 -4.11
CA ALA A 178 6.14 14.10 -4.78
C ALA A 178 7.67 14.01 -4.96
N GLY A 179 8.13 14.25 -6.18
CA GLY A 179 9.56 14.20 -6.55
C GLY A 179 10.14 12.80 -6.74
N SER A 180 9.42 11.74 -6.38
CA SER A 180 9.94 10.38 -6.45
C SER A 180 10.24 9.93 -7.89
N ALA A 181 9.34 10.18 -8.85
CA ALA A 181 9.58 9.86 -10.25
C ALA A 181 10.76 10.66 -10.84
N SER A 182 10.85 11.96 -10.55
CA SER A 182 11.95 12.82 -10.99
C SER A 182 13.31 12.38 -10.44
N PHE A 183 13.35 11.81 -9.23
CA PHE A 183 14.59 11.28 -8.66
C PHE A 183 15.16 10.11 -9.46
N TYR A 184 14.29 9.20 -9.94
CA TYR A 184 14.73 8.08 -10.78
C TYR A 184 14.92 8.49 -12.24
N SER A 185 14.11 9.43 -12.75
CA SER A 185 14.14 9.87 -14.14
C SER A 185 14.12 11.40 -14.25
N PRO A 186 15.27 12.08 -14.06
CA PRO A 186 15.36 13.55 -14.03
C PRO A 186 14.98 14.24 -15.34
N THR A 187 14.97 13.50 -16.45
CA THR A 187 14.62 13.99 -17.78
C THR A 187 13.13 13.96 -18.08
N LEU A 188 12.29 13.39 -17.20
CA LEU A 188 10.85 13.42 -17.38
C LEU A 188 10.31 14.86 -17.29
N PRO A 189 9.35 15.24 -18.16
CA PRO A 189 8.59 16.47 -17.98
C PRO A 189 8.00 16.57 -16.57
N ALA A 190 8.12 17.74 -15.94
CA ALA A 190 7.79 17.92 -14.52
C ALA A 190 6.31 17.62 -14.21
N ASP A 191 5.41 17.94 -15.14
CA ASP A 191 3.97 17.70 -15.04
C ASP A 191 3.64 16.19 -15.09
N LEU A 192 4.33 15.42 -15.94
CA LEU A 192 4.19 13.97 -16.00
C LEU A 192 4.86 13.28 -14.80
N ALA A 193 6.03 13.76 -14.38
CA ALA A 193 6.73 13.23 -13.21
C ALA A 193 5.91 13.40 -11.93
N ALA A 194 5.17 14.52 -11.77
CA ALA A 194 4.28 14.73 -10.63
C ALA A 194 3.07 13.76 -10.60
N ARG A 195 2.70 13.21 -11.74
CA ARG A 195 1.60 12.23 -11.92
C ARG A 195 2.05 10.77 -11.75
N LEU A 196 3.33 10.55 -11.54
CA LEU A 196 3.93 9.23 -11.35
C LEU A 196 4.62 9.14 -9.99
N PHE A 197 4.89 7.92 -9.55
CA PHE A 197 5.71 7.69 -8.38
C PHE A 197 6.63 6.48 -8.56
N ALA A 198 7.72 6.46 -7.80
CA ALA A 198 8.61 5.32 -7.69
C ALA A 198 9.15 5.20 -6.26
N TYR A 199 8.95 4.05 -5.62
CA TYR A 199 9.39 3.79 -4.25
C TYR A 199 10.11 2.46 -4.16
N THR A 200 11.35 2.49 -3.71
CA THR A 200 12.12 1.28 -3.44
C THR A 200 11.79 0.77 -2.04
N ILE A 201 11.77 -0.54 -1.86
CA ILE A 201 11.70 -1.19 -0.57
C ILE A 201 12.86 -2.17 -0.47
N ALA A 202 13.58 -2.08 0.63
CA ALA A 202 14.81 -2.82 0.88
C ALA A 202 15.02 -3.05 2.38
N ARG A 203 15.95 -3.93 2.73
CA ARG A 203 16.41 -4.09 4.13
C ARG A 203 17.40 -3.01 4.58
N ASP A 204 18.07 -2.37 3.62
CA ASP A 204 18.95 -1.23 3.82
C ASP A 204 18.65 -0.19 2.74
N CYS A 205 18.19 0.99 3.14
CA CYS A 205 17.85 2.06 2.21
C CYS A 205 19.04 2.94 1.79
N THR A 206 20.19 2.82 2.47
CA THR A 206 21.40 3.62 2.22
C THR A 206 21.81 3.69 0.73
N PRO A 207 21.85 2.59 -0.03
CA PRO A 207 22.24 2.66 -1.46
C PRO A 207 21.18 3.28 -2.38
N TYR A 208 19.92 3.33 -1.97
CA TYR A 208 18.80 3.63 -2.87
C TYR A 208 18.37 5.09 -2.83
N GLY A 209 18.64 5.79 -1.72
CA GLY A 209 18.34 7.21 -1.53
C GLY A 209 16.99 7.45 -0.83
N PRO A 210 16.45 8.68 -0.92
CA PRO A 210 15.36 9.14 -0.04
C PRO A 210 13.99 8.50 -0.35
N PHE A 211 13.79 7.99 -1.57
CA PHE A 211 12.55 7.31 -1.98
C PHE A 211 12.66 5.81 -1.77
N CYS A 212 12.95 5.45 -0.52
CA CYS A 212 13.10 4.08 -0.07
C CYS A 212 12.35 3.83 1.25
N ILE A 213 11.73 2.66 1.38
CA ILE A 213 11.08 2.18 2.60
C ILE A 213 11.93 1.04 3.14
N GLU A 214 12.46 1.23 4.35
CA GLU A 214 13.24 0.18 5.00
C GLU A 214 12.30 -0.84 5.65
N LEU A 215 12.56 -2.12 5.39
CA LEU A 215 11.83 -3.21 6.04
C LEU A 215 12.22 -3.30 7.52
N PRO A 216 11.27 -3.56 8.43
CA PRO A 216 11.59 -3.86 9.82
C PRO A 216 12.59 -5.01 9.92
N VAL A 217 13.60 -4.86 10.78
CA VAL A 217 14.60 -5.91 11.02
C VAL A 217 13.92 -7.11 11.68
N SER A 218 13.59 -8.14 10.88
CA SER A 218 13.19 -9.46 11.37
C SER A 218 14.35 -10.44 11.23
N ALA A 219 14.54 -11.30 12.23
CA ALA A 219 15.57 -12.35 12.22
C ALA A 219 15.31 -13.47 11.17
N ALA A 220 14.09 -13.55 10.62
CA ALA A 220 13.72 -14.52 9.60
C ALA A 220 13.43 -13.85 8.24
N PRO A 221 13.79 -14.48 7.11
CA PRO A 221 13.28 -14.10 5.82
C PRO A 221 11.76 -14.32 5.81
N HIS A 222 11.02 -13.24 5.67
CA HIS A 222 9.58 -13.27 5.44
C HIS A 222 9.33 -12.84 3.99
N ASP A 223 8.32 -13.44 3.37
CA ASP A 223 7.80 -12.88 2.12
C ASP A 223 7.09 -11.57 2.45
N TRP A 224 7.32 -10.56 1.64
CA TRP A 224 6.72 -9.25 1.76
C TRP A 224 5.81 -8.99 0.57
N PHE A 225 4.72 -8.28 0.82
CA PHE A 225 3.90 -7.72 -0.25
C PHE A 225 3.42 -6.34 0.17
N PHE A 226 2.95 -5.56 -0.80
CA PHE A 226 2.26 -4.31 -0.51
C PHE A 226 0.80 -4.37 -0.91
N ILE A 227 0.03 -3.48 -0.30
CA ILE A 227 -1.30 -3.12 -0.75
C ILE A 227 -1.28 -1.63 -1.11
N TYR A 228 -1.51 -1.34 -2.39
CA TYR A 228 -1.79 0.00 -2.88
C TYR A 228 -3.29 0.25 -2.78
N ARG A 229 -3.65 1.39 -2.21
CA ARG A 229 -5.05 1.74 -1.96
C ARG A 229 -5.39 3.07 -2.57
N THR A 230 -6.55 3.14 -3.22
CA THR A 230 -7.03 4.34 -3.90
C THR A 230 -8.38 4.74 -3.30
N TYR A 231 -8.37 5.78 -2.48
CA TYR A 231 -9.54 6.20 -1.70
C TYR A 231 -10.24 7.38 -2.34
N LEU A 232 -11.56 7.26 -2.42
CA LEU A 232 -12.52 8.32 -2.64
C LEU A 232 -12.19 9.18 -3.87
N GLU A 233 -12.75 8.82 -5.00
CA GLU A 233 -12.77 9.67 -6.18
C GLU A 233 -13.56 10.97 -5.89
N PRO A 234 -12.96 12.15 -6.13
CA PRO A 234 -13.59 13.42 -5.80
C PRO A 234 -14.96 13.63 -6.44
N ALA A 235 -15.16 13.16 -7.67
CA ALA A 235 -16.38 13.39 -8.44
C ALA A 235 -17.54 12.50 -7.96
N THR A 236 -17.28 11.20 -7.76
CA THR A 236 -18.32 10.21 -7.46
C THR A 236 -18.50 9.97 -5.96
N LYS A 237 -17.58 10.45 -5.12
CA LYS A 237 -17.61 10.28 -3.67
C LYS A 237 -17.71 8.79 -3.25
N THR A 238 -17.07 7.92 -4.02
CA THR A 238 -16.86 6.49 -3.80
C THR A 238 -15.47 6.12 -4.32
N GLY A 239 -15.00 4.88 -4.20
CA GLY A 239 -13.69 4.51 -4.74
C GLY A 239 -13.65 4.65 -6.27
N PRO A 240 -12.51 5.04 -6.87
CA PRO A 240 -12.40 5.12 -8.34
C PRO A 240 -12.73 3.76 -8.99
N ALA A 241 -13.20 3.80 -10.23
CA ALA A 241 -13.36 2.58 -11.01
C ALA A 241 -11.98 2.00 -11.37
N LEU A 242 -11.83 0.68 -11.21
CA LEU A 242 -10.53 0.02 -11.30
C LEU A 242 -9.95 0.06 -12.72
N ASP A 243 -10.81 0.00 -13.74
CA ASP A 243 -10.50 0.08 -15.17
C ASP A 243 -10.14 1.50 -15.64
N GLU A 244 -10.36 2.50 -14.79
CA GLU A 244 -9.95 3.89 -15.02
C GLU A 244 -8.57 4.22 -14.40
N LEU A 245 -7.95 3.26 -13.71
CA LEU A 245 -6.65 3.40 -13.06
C LEU A 245 -5.55 2.67 -13.83
N ILE A 246 -4.36 3.26 -13.85
CA ILE A 246 -3.11 2.55 -14.18
C ILE A 246 -2.62 1.86 -12.91
N LEU A 247 -2.66 0.53 -12.88
CA LEU A 247 -2.22 -0.22 -11.71
C LEU A 247 -0.69 -0.20 -11.58
N PRO A 248 -0.14 -0.08 -10.35
CA PRO A 248 1.29 -0.12 -10.14
C PRO A 248 1.88 -1.50 -10.46
N SER A 249 3.17 -1.53 -10.77
CA SER A 249 3.96 -2.76 -10.93
C SER A 249 5.17 -2.76 -10.00
N THR A 250 5.73 -3.95 -9.78
CA THR A 250 6.98 -4.14 -9.02
C THR A 250 8.11 -4.54 -9.94
N LEU A 251 9.29 -3.97 -9.70
CA LEU A 251 10.55 -4.39 -10.30
C LEU A 251 11.43 -4.96 -9.19
N LYS A 252 11.74 -6.25 -9.23
CA LYS A 252 12.62 -6.92 -8.24
C LYS A 252 14.06 -6.96 -8.76
N PHE A 253 15.01 -6.56 -7.92
CA PHE A 253 16.43 -6.52 -8.24
C PHE A 253 17.25 -7.34 -7.24
N SER A 254 18.35 -7.93 -7.70
CA SER A 254 19.36 -8.60 -6.86
C SER A 254 20.73 -7.95 -7.01
N GLY A 255 21.57 -8.03 -5.98
CA GLY A 255 22.99 -7.65 -6.03
C GLY A 255 23.22 -6.14 -5.98
N ALA A 256 22.21 -5.35 -5.63
CA ALA A 256 22.32 -3.91 -5.60
C ALA A 256 23.03 -3.45 -4.32
N ARG A 257 24.36 -3.38 -4.38
CA ARG A 257 25.22 -2.86 -3.30
C ARG A 257 26.01 -1.67 -3.83
N PRO A 258 26.30 -0.65 -3.00
CA PRO A 258 27.27 0.36 -3.41
C PRO A 258 28.59 -0.33 -3.78
N ARG A 259 29.15 0.01 -4.94
CA ARG A 259 30.42 -0.51 -5.46
C ARG A 259 31.58 -0.35 -4.46
N ALA A 260 31.44 0.54 -3.47
CA ALA A 260 32.38 0.76 -2.37
C ALA A 260 32.45 -0.37 -1.32
N ALA A 261 31.48 -1.30 -1.26
CA ALA A 261 31.49 -2.41 -0.30
C ALA A 261 32.35 -3.62 -0.76
N LEU A 262 32.85 -3.61 -2.00
CA LEU A 262 33.66 -4.70 -2.57
C LEU A 262 35.16 -4.64 -2.18
N SER A 263 35.61 -3.62 -1.42
CA SER A 263 37.03 -3.47 -1.05
C SER A 263 37.39 -3.98 0.36
N ARG A 264 36.48 -4.67 1.06
CA ARG A 264 36.80 -5.33 2.33
C ARG A 264 36.65 -6.84 2.22
N SER A 265 37.41 -7.44 1.29
CA SER A 265 37.80 -8.83 1.45
C SER A 265 38.74 -8.93 2.64
N SER A 266 38.33 -9.69 3.64
CA SER A 266 39.10 -10.05 4.83
C SER A 266 40.50 -10.55 4.45
N PRO A 267 41.60 -10.13 5.10
CA PRO A 267 42.85 -10.85 4.99
C PRO A 267 42.66 -12.22 5.66
N ALA A 268 43.11 -13.26 4.97
CA ALA A 268 43.23 -14.60 5.50
C ALA A 268 44.04 -14.58 6.79
N LEU A 269 43.53 -15.22 7.85
CA LEU A 269 44.36 -15.64 8.98
C LEU A 269 45.24 -16.79 8.49
N GLU A 270 46.49 -16.47 8.16
CA GLU A 270 47.61 -17.39 8.34
C GLU A 270 48.30 -17.01 9.65
N ARG A 271 48.14 -17.86 10.66
CA ARG A 271 49.16 -18.37 11.60
C ARG A 271 48.51 -19.22 12.68
#